data_AF-A0A0A8HY81-F1
#
_entry.id   AF-A0A0A8HY81-F1
#
_cell.length_a   1.000
_cell.length_b   1.000
_cell.length_c   1.000
_cell.angle_alpha   90.00
_cell.angle_beta   90.00
_cell.angle_gamma   90.00
#
_symmetry.space_group_name_H-M   'P 1'
#
loop_
_entity.id
_entity.type
_entity.pdbx_description
1 polymer ?
#
loop_
_entity_poly.entity_id
_entity_poly.type
_entity_poly.pdbx_seq_one_letter_code
_entity_poly.pdbx_strand_id
1 'polypeptide(L)'
;MIARVNISAFLILELIASILFIAFFGFLNFFMIVFASMFLGAMFLAKTWTNLITMQNTNTNLFGMIKLFSLTIVGILLLIPGILSTFLGILLLFFMMALKLFTKQKRKYHHQTNNEEEIIDVEIIQEHKKCN
;
A
#
# COMPACT_ATOMS: atom_id res chain seq x y z
N MET A 1 -18.06 15.63 21.25
CA MET A 1 -19.13 15.08 20.39
C MET A 1 -18.46 14.23 19.32
N ILE A 2 -18.28 12.94 19.58
CA ILE A 2 -17.62 12.01 18.66
C ILE A 2 -18.61 11.82 17.51
N ALA A 3 -18.27 12.31 16.32
CA ALA A 3 -19.06 12.10 15.12
C ALA A 3 -19.27 10.59 14.96
N ARG A 4 -20.52 10.12 15.09
CA ARG A 4 -20.86 8.75 14.72
C ARG A 4 -20.63 8.69 13.22
N VAL A 5 -19.52 8.09 12.80
CA VAL A 5 -19.23 7.87 11.39
C VAL A 5 -20.26 6.85 10.91
N ASN A 6 -21.33 7.36 10.32
CA ASN A 6 -22.39 6.55 9.74
C ASN A 6 -21.83 5.90 8.48
N ILE A 7 -21.34 4.67 8.60
CA ILE A 7 -20.90 3.86 7.45
C ILE A 7 -22.00 3.80 6.38
N SER A 8 -23.27 3.82 6.81
CA SER A 8 -24.44 3.94 5.93
C SER A 8 -24.43 5.23 5.10
N ALA A 9 -24.01 6.36 5.66
CA ALA A 9 -23.91 7.63 4.93
C ALA A 9 -22.82 7.57 3.84
N PHE A 10 -21.70 6.90 4.12
CA PHE A 10 -20.66 6.67 3.12
C PHE A 10 -21.17 5.81 1.95
N LEU A 11 -21.89 4.73 2.24
CA LEU A 11 -22.50 3.88 1.20
C LEU A 11 -23.54 4.62 0.35
N ILE A 12 -24.35 5.50 0.95
CA ILE A 12 -25.30 6.33 0.21
C ILE A 12 -24.56 7.32 -0.70
N LEU A 13 -23.50 7.94 -0.19
CA LEU A 13 -22.66 8.86 -0.98
C LEU A 13 -21.98 8.13 -2.15
N GLU A 14 -21.45 6.93 -1.91
CA GLU A 14 -20.86 6.06 -2.93
C GLU A 14 -21.88 5.72 -4.01
N LEU A 15 -23.11 5.39 -3.63
CA LEU A 15 -24.19 5.08 -4.56
C LEU A 15 -24.58 6.29 -5.41
N ILE A 16 -24.70 7.49 -4.81
CA ILE A 16 -24.96 8.73 -5.53
C ILE A 16 -23.84 9.03 -6.53
N ALA A 17 -22.57 8.95 -6.09
CA ALA A 17 -21.42 9.15 -6.95
C ALA A 17 -21.38 8.12 -8.10
N SER A 18 -21.80 6.88 -7.83
CA SER A 18 -21.87 5.81 -8.82
C SER A 18 -22.94 6.06 -9.87
N ILE A 19 -24.14 6.45 -9.47
CA ILE A 19 -25.21 6.81 -10.41
C ILE A 19 -24.77 8.00 -11.28
N LEU A 20 -24.17 9.03 -10.66
CA LEU A 20 -23.68 10.20 -11.38
C LEU A 20 -22.63 9.81 -12.42
N PHE A 21 -21.64 9.00 -12.04
CA PHE A 21 -20.59 8.54 -12.95
C PHE A 21 -21.14 7.69 -14.09
N ILE A 22 -22.08 6.77 -13.82
CA ILE A 22 -22.75 5.97 -14.85
C ILE A 22 -23.52 6.88 -15.81
N ALA A 23 -24.15 7.94 -15.32
CA ALA A 23 -24.90 8.88 -16.17
C ALA A 23 -23.98 9.69 -17.11
N PHE A 24 -22.78 10.06 -16.67
CA PHE A 24 -21.83 10.84 -17.48
C PHE A 24 -20.96 9.99 -18.40
N PHE A 25 -20.43 8.86 -17.91
CA PHE A 25 -19.43 8.04 -18.61
C PHE A 25 -19.99 6.73 -19.16
N GLY A 26 -21.21 6.33 -18.77
CA GLY A 26 -21.85 5.09 -19.16
C GLY A 26 -21.53 3.91 -18.24
N PHE A 27 -22.44 2.93 -18.24
CA PHE A 27 -22.36 1.74 -17.38
C PHE A 27 -21.14 0.86 -17.67
N LEU A 28 -20.79 0.66 -18.95
CA LEU A 28 -19.67 -0.21 -19.32
C LEU A 28 -18.33 0.32 -18.78
N ASN A 29 -18.12 1.63 -18.82
CA ASN A 29 -16.93 2.27 -18.28
C ASN A 29 -16.86 2.14 -16.76
N PHE A 30 -17.98 2.34 -16.06
CA PHE A 30 -18.07 2.08 -14.63
C PHE A 30 -17.71 0.63 -14.29
N PHE A 31 -18.29 -0.33 -15.00
CA PHE A 31 -18.04 -1.75 -14.78
C PHE A 31 -16.56 -2.09 -14.95
N MET A 32 -15.93 -1.61 -16.03
CA MET A 32 -14.50 -1.83 -16.29
C MET A 32 -13.61 -1.25 -15.18
N ILE A 33 -13.90 -0.05 -14.70
CA ILE A 33 -13.12 0.59 -13.62
C ILE A 33 -13.27 -0.18 -12.30
N VAL A 34 -14.49 -0.54 -11.92
CA VAL A 34 -14.75 -1.28 -10.68
C VAL A 34 -14.09 -2.66 -10.74
N PHE A 35 -14.20 -3.36 -11.87
CA PHE A 35 -13.59 -4.67 -12.04
C PHE A 35 -12.06 -4.59 -12.01
N ALA A 36 -11.47 -3.60 -12.69
CA ALA A 36 -10.03 -3.36 -12.65
C ALA A 36 -9.54 -2.98 -11.25
N SER A 37 -10.28 -2.15 -10.52
CA SER A 37 -9.97 -1.80 -9.12
C SER A 37 -9.97 -3.04 -8.24
N MET A 38 -11.01 -3.87 -8.35
CA MET A 38 -11.11 -5.10 -7.57
C MET A 38 -9.96 -6.06 -7.86
N PHE A 39 -9.57 -6.20 -9.14
CA PHE A 39 -8.41 -7.02 -9.53
C PHE A 39 -7.09 -6.47 -8.96
N LEU A 40 -6.88 -5.15 -9.03
CA LEU A 40 -5.74 -4.49 -8.39
C LEU A 40 -5.72 -4.70 -6.88
N GLY A 41 -6.86 -4.54 -6.21
CA GLY A 41 -7.02 -4.75 -4.78
C GLY A 41 -6.64 -6.17 -4.37
N ALA A 42 -7.14 -7.17 -5.12
CA ALA A 42 -6.79 -8.58 -4.91
C ALA A 42 -5.29 -8.85 -5.12
N MET A 43 -4.67 -8.26 -6.15
CA MET A 43 -3.24 -8.40 -6.40
C MET A 43 -2.39 -7.82 -5.25
N PHE A 44 -2.79 -6.66 -4.71
CA PHE A 44 -2.12 -6.08 -3.54
C PHE A 44 -2.28 -6.93 -2.29
N LEU A 45 -3.48 -7.48 -2.04
CA LEU A 45 -3.72 -8.40 -0.92
C LEU A 45 -2.90 -9.69 -1.05
N ALA A 46 -2.84 -10.30 -2.23
CA ALA A 46 -2.02 -11.48 -2.48
C ALA A 46 -0.53 -11.20 -2.22
N LYS A 47 -0.06 -10.03 -2.64
CA LYS A 47 1.31 -9.58 -2.35
C LYS A 47 1.53 -9.35 -0.86
N THR A 48 0.59 -8.76 -0.14
CA THR A 48 0.75 -8.59 1.31
C THR A 48 0.74 -9.95 2.02
N TRP A 49 -0.14 -10.87 1.63
CA TRP A 49 -0.23 -12.21 2.21
C TRP A 49 1.10 -12.96 2.09
N THR A 50 1.69 -12.99 0.90
CA THR A 50 3.00 -13.61 0.68
C THR A 50 4.09 -12.96 1.53
N ASN A 51 4.13 -11.62 1.59
CA ASN A 51 5.10 -10.90 2.42
C ASN A 51 4.90 -11.18 3.93
N LEU A 52 3.66 -11.29 4.42
CA LEU A 52 3.39 -11.61 5.83
C LEU A 52 3.94 -12.98 6.22
N ILE A 53 3.78 -13.99 5.35
CA ILE A 53 4.35 -15.33 5.57
C ILE A 53 5.89 -15.26 5.64
N THR A 54 6.52 -14.48 4.76
CA THR A 54 7.99 -14.33 4.76
C THR A 54 8.48 -13.52 5.98
N MET A 55 7.70 -12.53 6.42
CA MET A 55 8.00 -11.67 7.58
C MET A 55 7.82 -12.39 8.91
N GLN A 56 6.96 -13.42 8.99
CA GLN A 56 6.86 -14.26 10.19
C GLN A 56 8.18 -15.00 10.48
N ASN A 57 8.98 -15.27 9.46
CA ASN A 57 10.23 -16.03 9.59
C ASN A 57 11.48 -15.14 9.75
N THR A 58 11.31 -13.81 9.79
CA THR A 58 12.41 -12.85 9.87
C THR A 58 12.10 -11.77 10.93
N ASN A 59 13.11 -11.31 11.66
CA ASN A 59 12.93 -10.30 12.71
C ASN A 59 12.72 -8.92 12.05
N THR A 60 11.45 -8.55 11.83
CA THR A 60 11.11 -7.45 10.92
C THR A 60 10.93 -6.13 11.65
N ASN A 61 11.57 -5.08 11.11
CA ASN A 61 11.49 -3.71 11.62
C ASN A 61 10.04 -3.16 11.57
N LEU A 62 9.64 -2.37 12.57
CA LEU A 62 8.29 -1.75 12.68
C LEU A 62 7.86 -1.00 11.41
N PHE A 63 8.81 -0.38 10.70
CA PHE A 63 8.55 0.32 9.44
C PHE A 63 8.09 -0.62 8.31
N GLY A 64 8.59 -1.86 8.29
CA GLY A 64 8.14 -2.90 7.37
C GLY A 64 6.69 -3.31 7.65
N MET A 65 6.34 -3.48 8.93
CA MET A 65 4.97 -3.82 9.35
C MET A 65 3.97 -2.73 8.97
N ILE A 66 4.29 -1.45 9.21
CA ILE A 66 3.43 -0.31 8.84
C ILE A 66 3.19 -0.29 7.34
N LYS A 67 4.23 -0.56 6.54
CA LYS A 67 4.11 -0.60 5.08
C LYS A 67 3.20 -1.72 4.59
N LEU A 68 3.30 -2.91 5.19
CA LEU A 68 2.42 -4.05 4.89
C LEU A 68 0.97 -3.75 5.29
N PHE A 69 0.77 -3.21 6.49
CA PHE A 69 -0.56 -2.84 6.98
C PHE A 69 -1.23 -1.78 6.09
N SER A 70 -0.47 -0.75 5.71
CA SER A 70 -0.95 0.29 4.80
C SER A 70 -1.33 -0.31 3.44
N LEU A 71 -0.51 -1.22 2.88
CA LEU A 71 -0.81 -1.91 1.61
C LEU A 71 -2.08 -2.77 1.70
N THR A 72 -2.32 -3.42 2.83
CA THR A 72 -3.57 -4.17 3.09
C THR A 72 -4.78 -3.26 3.13
N ILE A 73 -4.71 -2.13 3.82
CA ILE A 73 -5.82 -1.16 3.88
C ILE A 73 -6.19 -0.70 2.47
N VAL A 74 -5.18 -0.37 1.67
CA VAL A 74 -5.38 -0.01 0.27
C VAL A 74 -6.05 -1.13 -0.51
N GLY A 75 -5.53 -2.35 -0.41
CA GLY A 75 -6.11 -3.47 -1.16
C GLY A 75 -7.56 -3.77 -0.76
N ILE A 76 -7.91 -3.67 0.53
CA ILE A 76 -9.30 -3.80 1.00
C ILE A 76 -10.17 -2.66 0.44
N LEU A 77 -9.67 -1.43 0.44
CA LEU A 77 -10.40 -0.27 -0.06
C LEU A 77 -10.67 -0.35 -1.57
N LEU A 78 -9.71 -0.84 -2.37
CA LEU A 78 -9.92 -1.07 -3.81
C LEU A 78 -10.86 -2.25 -4.11
N LEU A 79 -11.00 -3.20 -3.18
CA LEU A 79 -11.87 -4.38 -3.33
C LEU A 79 -13.34 -4.02 -3.15
N ILE A 80 -13.64 -2.99 -2.32
CA ILE A 80 -14.99 -2.47 -2.17
C ILE A 80 -15.43 -1.85 -3.50
N PRO A 81 -16.48 -2.37 -4.15
CA PRO A 81 -16.91 -1.88 -5.45
C PRO A 81 -17.51 -0.48 -5.31
N GLY A 82 -16.89 0.50 -5.97
CA GLY A 82 -17.39 1.88 -6.00
C GLY A 82 -16.34 2.90 -6.47
N ILE A 83 -16.79 4.06 -6.94
CA ILE A 83 -15.90 5.10 -7.49
C ILE A 83 -15.15 5.86 -6.41
N LEU A 84 -15.79 6.20 -5.28
CA LEU A 84 -15.13 6.93 -4.21
C LEU A 84 -14.09 6.04 -3.55
N SER A 85 -14.43 4.77 -3.31
CA SER A 85 -13.50 3.78 -2.78
C SER A 85 -12.31 3.55 -3.71
N THR A 86 -12.57 3.41 -5.02
CA THR A 86 -11.51 3.31 -6.04
C THR A 86 -10.62 4.54 -6.04
N PHE A 87 -11.20 5.74 -6.00
CA PHE A 87 -10.46 7.01 -5.98
C PHE A 87 -9.58 7.15 -4.73
N LEU A 88 -10.12 6.89 -3.55
CA LEU A 88 -9.36 6.89 -2.29
C LEU A 88 -8.24 5.84 -2.31
N GLY A 89 -8.53 4.65 -2.83
CA GLY A 89 -7.56 3.57 -2.97
C GLY A 89 -6.38 3.97 -3.84
N ILE A 90 -6.64 4.53 -5.02
CA ILE A 90 -5.61 5.04 -5.93
C ILE A 90 -4.84 6.22 -5.30
N LEU A 91 -5.53 7.11 -4.59
CA LEU A 91 -4.90 8.23 -3.89
C LEU A 91 -3.90 7.75 -2.82
N LEU A 92 -4.28 6.74 -2.04
CA LEU A 92 -3.39 6.10 -1.06
C LEU A 92 -2.22 5.38 -1.71
N LEU A 93 -2.43 4.68 -2.84
CA LEU A 93 -1.35 4.07 -3.61
C LEU A 93 -0.34 5.12 -4.08
N PHE A 94 -0.84 6.25 -4.60
CA PHE A 94 0.02 7.35 -5.03
C PHE A 94 0.81 7.93 -3.86
N PHE A 95 0.17 8.11 -2.70
CA PHE A 95 0.83 8.58 -1.48
C PHE A 95 1.96 7.63 -1.04
N MET A 96 1.72 6.32 -1.03
CA MET A 96 2.77 5.33 -0.73
C MET A 96 3.94 5.40 -1.72
N MET A 97 3.64 5.54 -3.00
CA MET A 97 4.66 5.63 -4.05
C MET A 97 5.49 6.92 -3.88
N ALA A 98 4.84 8.04 -3.58
CA ALA A 98 5.48 9.31 -3.29
C ALA A 98 6.38 9.21 -2.05
N LEU A 99 5.88 8.65 -0.93
CA LEU A 99 6.69 8.42 0.27
C LEU A 99 7.93 7.56 0.00
N LYS A 100 7.80 6.52 -0.83
CA LYS A 100 8.93 5.68 -1.26
C LYS A 100 9.96 6.48 -2.07
N LEU A 101 9.52 7.42 -2.90
CA LEU A 101 10.40 8.29 -3.68
C LEU A 101 11.17 9.25 -2.75
N PHE A 102 10.48 9.89 -1.80
CA PHE A 102 11.11 10.80 -0.84
C PHE A 102 12.07 10.11 0.13
N THR A 103 11.76 8.89 0.56
CA THR A 103 12.66 8.10 1.44
C THR A 103 13.87 7.54 0.70
N LYS A 104 13.77 7.24 -0.59
CA LYS A 104 14.92 6.86 -1.44
C LYS A 104 15.91 8.02 -1.60
N GLN A 105 15.46 9.26 -1.62
CA GLN A 105 16.35 10.42 -1.78
C GLN A 105 17.30 10.62 -0.60
N LYS A 106 16.94 10.13 0.60
CA LYS A 106 17.83 10.17 1.78
C LYS A 106 18.89 9.05 1.81
N ARG A 107 18.85 8.08 0.90
CA ARG A 107 19.83 6.97 0.81
C ARG A 107 20.83 7.12 -0.35
N LYS A 108 21.06 8.34 -0.83
CA LYS A 108 22.06 8.63 -1.87
C LYS A 108 23.23 9.46 -1.34
N TYR A 109 23.89 9.00 -0.29
CA TYR A 109 25.27 9.37 0.01
C TYR A 109 25.96 8.13 0.58
N HIS A 110 26.51 7.30 -0.32
CA HIS A 110 27.70 6.48 -0.15
C HIS A 110 27.82 5.55 -1.38
N HIS A 111 28.51 6.04 -2.41
CA HIS A 111 29.25 5.23 -3.39
C HIS A 111 30.71 5.29 -2.94
N GLN A 112 31.63 4.34 -3.13
CA GLN A 112 31.67 3.01 -3.76
C GLN A 112 33.15 2.62 -3.74
N THR A 113 33.51 1.37 -3.45
CA THR A 113 34.64 0.70 -4.14
C THR A 113 34.51 -0.83 -4.06
N ASN A 114 34.26 -1.41 -5.24
CA ASN A 114 34.87 -2.61 -5.82
C ASN A 114 34.57 -4.03 -5.30
N ASN A 115 34.16 -4.81 -6.32
CA ASN A 115 34.34 -6.24 -6.57
C ASN A 115 33.19 -7.17 -6.14
N GLU A 116 32.55 -7.67 -7.20
CA GLU A 116 32.18 -9.07 -7.45
C GLU A 116 31.25 -9.77 -6.43
N GLU A 117 30.07 -10.14 -6.95
CA GLU A 117 29.28 -11.29 -6.54
C GLU A 117 29.10 -11.54 -5.03
N GLU A 118 28.19 -10.84 -4.36
CA GLU A 118 27.41 -11.49 -3.29
C GLU A 118 26.13 -10.72 -2.95
N ILE A 119 25.02 -11.43 -3.08
CA ILE A 119 23.79 -11.17 -2.32
C ILE A 119 24.19 -11.20 -0.84
N ILE A 120 23.71 -10.27 0.00
CA ILE A 120 23.16 -10.52 1.36
C ILE A 120 22.91 -9.16 2.06
N ASP A 121 21.66 -8.97 2.51
CA ASP A 121 21.25 -8.00 3.53
C ASP A 121 21.85 -8.40 4.90
N VAL A 122 22.72 -7.58 5.49
CA VAL A 122 23.11 -7.72 6.91
C VAL A 122 23.03 -6.36 7.61
N GLU A 123 21.86 -6.05 8.18
CA GLU A 123 21.78 -5.14 9.32
C GLU A 123 22.21 -5.94 10.57
N ILE A 124 23.50 -5.89 10.92
CA ILE A 124 23.98 -6.26 12.27
C ILE A 124 25.01 -5.21 12.71
N ILE A 125 24.58 -4.32 13.59
CA ILE A 125 25.49 -3.48 14.38
C ILE A 125 25.97 -4.35 15.55
N GLN A 126 27.24 -4.79 15.51
CA GLN A 126 27.95 -5.32 16.67
C GLN A 126 29.05 -4.33 17.06
N GLU A 127 28.80 -3.55 18.11
CA GLU A 127 29.89 -2.99 18.92
C GLU A 127 29.95 -3.70 20.26
N HIS A 128 30.86 -4.67 20.36
CA HIS A 128 31.49 -5.01 21.63
C HIS A 128 33.00 -4.83 21.44
N LYS A 129 33.58 -3.84 22.09
CA LYS A 129 35.03 -3.80 22.33
C LYS A 129 35.24 -3.97 23.82
N LYS A 130 35.63 -5.18 24.23
CA LYS A 130 36.30 -5.41 25.51
C LYS A 130 37.81 -5.22 25.33
N CYS A 131 38.39 -4.68 26.39
CA CYS A 131 39.74 -4.17 26.56
C CYS A 131 40.86 -5.18 26.28
N ASN A 132 42.03 -4.64 25.93
CA ASN A 132 43.29 -5.08 26.48
C ASN A 132 44.02 -3.85 27.02
#